data_AF-A0A7K5PH58-F1
#
_entry.id   AF-A0A7K5PH58-F1
#
_cell.length_a   1.000
_cell.length_b   1.000
_cell.length_c   1.000
_cell.angle_alpha   90.00
_cell.angle_beta   90.00
_cell.angle_gamma   90.00
#
_symmetry.space_group_name_H-M   'P 1'
#
loop_
_entity.id
_entity.type
_entity.pdbx_description
1 polymer ?
#
loop_
_entity_poly.entity_id
_entity_poly.type
_entity_poly.pdbx_seq_one_letter_code
_entity_poly.pdbx_strand_id
1 'polypeptide(L)'
;MQQGYAAVLCVLAVLGLEAAAPGECELTRLLQDKLQYEMRLKYMKHYFPIDYTVQVQYEEVLRPSNITRLRNGTVSEAALRYLWFHVSSQAVLRIHEVLPEKHPS
;
A
#
# COMPACT_ATOMS: atom_id res chain seq x y z
N MET A 1 0.83 -31.54 -36.34
CA MET A 1 1.61 -31.12 -35.16
C MET A 1 1.21 -29.73 -34.62
N GLN A 2 -0.05 -29.29 -34.72
CA GLN A 2 -0.47 -27.94 -34.25
C GLN A 2 -1.43 -27.96 -33.05
N GLN A 3 -2.13 -29.07 -32.81
CA GLN A 3 -3.18 -29.15 -31.79
C GLN A 3 -2.63 -29.21 -30.34
N GLY A 4 -1.45 -29.79 -30.16
CA GLY A 4 -0.80 -29.89 -28.84
C GLY A 4 -0.26 -28.56 -28.32
N TYR A 5 0.24 -27.69 -29.22
CA TYR A 5 0.77 -26.38 -28.83
C TYR A 5 -0.30 -25.43 -28.32
N ALA A 6 -1.51 -25.47 -28.91
CA ALA A 6 -2.63 -24.66 -28.45
C ALA A 6 -3.09 -25.05 -27.04
N ALA A 7 -3.12 -26.35 -26.74
CA ALA A 7 -3.45 -26.85 -25.41
C ALA A 7 -2.38 -26.44 -24.37
N VAL A 8 -1.10 -26.55 -24.72
CA VAL A 8 0.01 -26.12 -23.84
C VAL A 8 -0.03 -24.61 -23.60
N LEU A 9 -0.30 -23.80 -24.63
CA LEU A 9 -0.43 -22.35 -24.49
C LEU A 9 -1.64 -21.95 -23.64
N CYS A 10 -2.78 -22.64 -23.78
CA CYS A 10 -3.94 -22.43 -22.91
C CYS A 10 -3.64 -22.79 -21.45
N VAL A 11 -2.95 -23.92 -21.21
CA VAL A 11 -2.57 -24.33 -19.85
C VAL A 11 -1.58 -23.33 -19.23
N LEU A 12 -0.60 -22.85 -20.00
CA LEU A 12 0.33 -21.82 -19.53
C LEU A 12 -0.35 -20.46 -19.30
N ALA A 13 -1.33 -20.09 -20.13
CA ALA A 13 -2.11 -18.88 -19.93
C ALA A 13 -3.01 -18.95 -18.69
N VAL A 14 -3.66 -20.10 -18.45
CA VAL A 14 -4.51 -20.33 -17.27
C VAL A 14 -3.66 -20.39 -15.99
N LEU A 15 -2.53 -21.10 -16.01
CA LEU A 15 -1.61 -21.15 -14.86
C LEU A 15 -0.92 -19.81 -14.59
N GLY A 16 -0.58 -19.05 -15.63
CA GLY A 16 0.00 -17.71 -15.51
C GLY A 16 -0.99 -16.68 -14.95
N LEU A 17 -2.29 -16.86 -15.18
CA LEU A 17 -3.35 -15.98 -14.65
C LEU A 17 -3.61 -16.22 -13.16
N GLU A 18 -3.52 -17.47 -12.70
CA GLU A 18 -3.69 -17.85 -11.28
C GLU A 18 -2.46 -17.50 -10.42
N ALA A 19 -1.25 -17.50 -10.99
CA ALA A 19 -0.02 -17.26 -10.24
C ALA A 19 0.31 -15.78 -9.95
N ALA A 20 -0.39 -14.83 -10.59
CA ALA A 20 -0.03 -13.41 -10.54
C ALA A 20 -0.69 -12.59 -9.41
N ALA A 21 -1.60 -13.17 -8.62
CA ALA A 21 -2.38 -12.44 -7.62
C ALA A 21 -2.24 -12.85 -6.13
N PRO A 22 -1.75 -14.05 -5.73
CA PRO A 22 -1.84 -14.44 -4.32
C PRO A 22 -0.89 -13.64 -3.40
N GLY A 23 0.31 -13.31 -3.86
CA GLY A 23 1.32 -12.64 -3.02
C GLY A 23 0.98 -11.19 -2.65
N GLU A 24 0.46 -10.39 -3.58
CA GLU A 24 0.11 -8.99 -3.31
C GLU A 24 -1.07 -8.85 -2.33
N CYS A 25 -2.07 -9.72 -2.47
CA CYS A 25 -3.22 -9.77 -1.57
C CYS A 25 -2.82 -10.23 -0.16
N GLU A 26 -1.88 -11.17 -0.04
CA GLU A 26 -1.35 -11.60 1.26
C GLU A 26 -0.61 -10.47 1.97
N LEU A 27 0.24 -9.74 1.25
CA LEU A 27 0.95 -8.56 1.80
C LEU A 27 -0.02 -7.46 2.24
N THR A 28 -1.03 -7.15 1.42
CA THR A 28 -2.01 -6.13 1.78
C THR A 28 -2.92 -6.58 2.93
N ARG A 29 -3.18 -7.88 3.08
CA ARG A 29 -3.87 -8.45 4.24
C ARG A 29 -3.06 -8.29 5.53
N LEU A 30 -1.75 -8.55 5.49
CA LEU A 30 -0.87 -8.29 6.64
C LEU A 30 -0.91 -6.82 7.05
N LEU A 31 -0.86 -5.90 6.08
CA LEU A 31 -1.00 -4.47 6.35
C LEU A 31 -2.38 -4.13 6.91
N GLN A 32 -3.45 -4.72 6.39
CA GLN A 32 -4.80 -4.53 6.90
C GLN A 32 -4.91 -4.91 8.38
N ASP A 33 -4.30 -6.02 8.78
CA ASP A 33 -4.28 -6.49 10.17
C ASP A 33 -3.44 -5.59 11.09
N LYS A 34 -2.31 -5.08 10.60
CA LYS A 34 -1.46 -4.14 11.35
C LYS A 34 -2.03 -2.73 11.44
N LEU A 35 -2.78 -2.31 10.43
CA LEU A 35 -3.36 -0.96 10.31
C LEU A 35 -4.86 -0.94 10.64
N GLN A 36 -5.36 -1.93 11.38
CA GLN A 36 -6.70 -1.88 11.95
C GLN A 36 -6.90 -0.60 12.78
N TYR A 37 -8.15 -0.14 12.85
CA TYR A 37 -8.47 1.13 13.51
C TYR A 37 -7.96 1.21 14.95
N GLU A 38 -8.14 0.15 15.73
CA GLU A 38 -7.69 0.10 17.13
C GLU A 38 -6.17 0.22 17.26
N MET A 39 -5.42 -0.42 16.36
CA MET A 39 -3.96 -0.33 16.32
C MET A 39 -3.53 1.10 15.98
N ARG A 40 -4.13 1.71 14.95
CA ARG A 40 -3.84 3.11 14.59
C ARG A 40 -4.20 4.07 15.72
N LEU A 41 -5.34 3.88 16.38
CA LEU A 41 -5.76 4.73 17.49
C LEU A 41 -4.78 4.63 18.67
N LYS A 42 -4.36 3.42 19.03
CA LYS A 42 -3.42 3.21 20.12
C LYS A 42 -2.05 3.83 19.82
N TYR A 43 -1.43 3.42 18.71
CA TYR A 43 -0.04 3.79 18.43
C TYR A 43 0.11 5.20 17.85
N MET A 44 -0.85 5.71 17.08
CA MET A 44 -0.73 7.03 16.42
C MET A 44 -1.54 8.15 17.09
N LYS A 45 -2.29 7.87 18.16
CA LYS A 45 -3.00 8.89 18.95
C LYS A 45 -2.70 8.81 20.44
N HIS A 46 -2.96 7.67 21.09
CA HIS A 46 -2.83 7.58 22.55
C HIS A 46 -1.39 7.68 23.05
N TYR A 47 -0.41 7.24 22.25
CA TYR A 47 1.00 7.32 22.59
C TYR A 47 1.65 8.65 22.21
N PHE A 48 0.92 9.54 21.54
CA PHE A 48 1.38 10.88 21.18
C PHE A 48 0.76 11.95 22.09
N PRO A 49 1.43 13.09 22.29
CA PRO A 49 0.82 14.24 22.95
C PRO A 49 -0.47 14.69 22.25
N ILE A 50 -1.39 15.29 23.02
CA ILE A 50 -2.61 15.89 22.46
C ILE A 50 -2.23 16.97 21.45
N ASP A 51 -2.89 16.95 20.29
CA ASP A 51 -2.67 17.86 19.15
C ASP A 51 -1.23 17.88 18.61
N TYR A 52 -0.48 16.80 18.81
CA TYR A 52 0.84 16.63 18.18
C TYR A 52 0.72 16.55 16.66
N THR A 53 1.58 17.29 15.95
CA THR A 53 1.60 17.34 14.47
C THR A 53 3.02 17.15 13.94
N VAL A 54 3.14 16.51 12.78
CA VAL A 54 4.40 16.37 12.04
C VAL A 54 4.34 17.24 10.78
N GLN A 55 5.41 18.00 10.53
CA GLN A 55 5.52 18.85 9.35
C GLN A 55 5.88 18.01 8.12
N VAL A 56 5.05 18.12 7.07
CA VAL A 56 5.17 17.40 5.80
C VAL A 56 4.90 18.35 4.63
N GLN A 57 5.47 18.02 3.48
CA GLN A 57 5.18 18.65 2.19
C GLN A 57 3.79 18.25 1.70
N TYR A 58 3.22 19.05 0.80
CA TYR A 58 1.87 18.83 0.31
C TYR A 58 1.73 17.49 -0.43
N GLU A 59 2.75 17.12 -1.20
CA GLU A 59 2.81 15.89 -2.00
C GLU A 59 2.94 14.63 -1.13
N GLU A 60 3.36 14.76 0.12
CA GLU A 60 3.47 13.65 1.08
C GLU A 60 2.09 13.26 1.67
N VAL A 61 1.03 14.03 1.36
CA VAL A 61 -0.34 13.76 1.81
C VAL A 61 -1.16 13.12 0.69
N LEU A 62 -1.25 11.79 0.71
CA LEU A 62 -2.04 11.03 -0.25
C LEU A 62 -3.38 10.58 0.34
N ARG A 63 -4.48 11.16 -0.15
CA ARG A 63 -5.87 10.84 0.25
C ARG A 63 -6.62 10.11 -0.87
N PRO A 64 -7.77 9.47 -0.58
CA PRO A 64 -8.62 8.87 -1.61
C PRO A 64 -9.00 9.83 -2.75
N SER A 65 -9.22 11.12 -2.47
CA SER A 65 -9.51 12.13 -3.49
C SER A 65 -8.34 12.34 -4.48
N ASN A 66 -7.09 12.26 -4.02
CA ASN A 66 -5.91 12.33 -4.88
C ASN A 66 -5.90 11.13 -5.83
N ILE A 67 -6.17 9.92 -5.31
CA ILE A 67 -6.25 8.69 -6.10
C ILE A 67 -7.36 8.78 -7.14
N THR A 68 -8.57 9.19 -6.77
CA THR A 68 -9.70 9.36 -7.70
C THR A 68 -9.36 10.35 -8.82
N ARG A 69 -8.72 11.48 -8.49
CA ARG A 69 -8.32 12.47 -9.50
C ARG A 69 -7.29 11.91 -10.48
N LEU A 70 -6.29 11.19 -9.99
CA LEU A 70 -5.24 10.58 -10.83
C LEU A 70 -5.79 9.45 -11.70
N ARG A 71 -6.67 8.60 -11.15
CA ARG A 71 -7.38 7.56 -11.91
C ARG A 71 -8.17 8.15 -13.08
N ASN A 72 -8.88 9.26 -12.84
CA ASN A 72 -9.60 9.97 -13.91
C ASN A 72 -8.67 10.61 -14.95
N GLY A 73 -7.41 10.87 -14.58
CA GLY A 73 -6.36 11.42 -15.43
C GLY A 73 -5.55 10.37 -16.21
N THR A 74 -6.08 9.16 -16.42
CA THR A 74 -5.46 8.05 -17.17
C THR A 74 -4.25 7.36 -16.52
N VAL A 75 -4.01 7.58 -15.22
CA VAL A 75 -2.96 6.86 -14.48
C VAL A 75 -3.39 5.40 -14.25
N SER A 76 -2.49 4.44 -14.51
CA SER A 76 -2.77 3.02 -14.36
C SER A 76 -2.89 2.60 -12.89
N GLU A 77 -3.67 1.54 -12.60
CA GLU A 77 -3.79 1.01 -11.25
C GLU A 77 -2.45 0.56 -10.65
N ALA A 78 -1.56 -0.01 -11.46
CA ALA A 78 -0.22 -0.39 -11.02
C ALA A 78 0.60 0.84 -10.57
N ALA A 79 0.53 1.94 -11.31
CA ALA A 79 1.19 3.20 -10.92
C ALA A 79 0.56 3.82 -9.67
N LEU A 80 -0.77 3.74 -9.51
CA LEU A 80 -1.45 4.22 -8.31
C LEU A 80 -1.07 3.40 -7.07
N ARG A 81 -0.97 2.07 -7.19
CA ARG A 81 -0.50 1.18 -6.10
C ARG A 81 0.95 1.47 -5.72
N TYR A 82 1.82 1.67 -6.72
CA TYR A 82 3.20 2.07 -6.48
C TYR A 82 3.29 3.42 -5.76
N LEU A 83 2.54 4.43 -6.23
CA LEU A 83 2.48 5.74 -5.59
C LEU A 83 2.00 5.64 -4.14
N TRP A 84 0.94 4.86 -3.90
CA TRP A 84 0.42 4.62 -2.55
C TRP A 84 1.47 3.98 -1.65
N PHE A 85 2.15 2.94 -2.12
CA PHE A 85 3.22 2.28 -1.36
C PHE A 85 4.35 3.27 -1.04
N HIS A 86 4.83 3.98 -2.06
CA HIS A 86 5.92 4.94 -1.91
C HIS A 86 5.60 6.04 -0.88
N VAL A 87 4.48 6.74 -1.04
CA VAL A 87 4.09 7.82 -0.12
C VAL A 87 3.82 7.29 1.29
N SER A 88 3.20 6.11 1.42
CA SER A 88 2.96 5.49 2.72
C SER A 88 4.27 5.11 3.43
N SER A 89 5.26 4.58 2.71
CA SER A 89 6.58 4.29 3.27
C SER A 89 7.29 5.56 3.74
N GLN A 90 7.25 6.63 2.95
CA GLN A 90 7.81 7.93 3.35
C GLN A 90 7.12 8.48 4.59
N ALA A 91 5.79 8.37 4.68
CA ALA A 91 5.05 8.81 5.86
C ALA A 91 5.46 8.05 7.14
N VAL A 92 5.68 6.74 7.05
CA VAL A 92 6.17 5.93 8.18
C VAL A 92 7.59 6.34 8.59
N LEU A 93 8.49 6.53 7.63
CA LEU A 93 9.86 7.01 7.90
C LEU A 93 9.84 8.38 8.58
N ARG A 94 9.00 9.29 8.09
CA ARG A 94 8.85 10.64 8.65
C ARG A 94 8.34 10.63 10.09
N ILE A 95 7.42 9.72 10.41
CA ILE A 95 6.98 9.50 11.79
C ILE A 95 8.14 8.95 12.62
N HIS A 96 8.87 7.95 12.13
CA HIS A 96 10.00 7.37 12.87
C HIS A 96 11.13 8.37 13.15
N GLU A 97 11.39 9.33 12.25
CA GLU A 97 12.39 10.39 12.43
C GLU A 97 12.13 11.29 13.65
N VAL A 98 10.87 11.48 14.02
CA VAL A 98 10.49 12.33 15.15
C VAL A 98 10.34 11.56 16.46
N LEU A 99 10.45 10.22 16.40
CA LEU A 99 10.32 9.34 17.56
C LEU A 99 11.69 8.98 18.14
N PRO A 100 11.84 9.01 19.48
CA PRO A 100 12.99 8.37 20.13
C PRO A 100 13.03 6.86 19.83
N GLU A 101 14.23 6.27 19.81
CA GLU A 101 14.44 4.85 19.51
C GLU A 101 13.58 3.89 20.36
N LYS A 102 13.29 4.27 21.62
CA LYS A 102 12.49 3.47 22.56
C LYS A 102 11.04 3.93 22.68
N HIS A 103 10.56 4.72 21.73
CA HIS A 103 9.16 5.13 21.71
C HIS A 103 8.25 3.89 21.54
N PRO A 104 7.11 3.81 22.25
CA PRO A 104 6.26 2.61 22.24
C PRO A 104 5.40 2.43 20.98
N SER A 105 5.48 3.35 20.02
CA SER A 105 4.78 3.33 18.72
C SER A 105 5.72 2.93 17.60
#